data_AF-A0A1V4M882-F1
#
_entry.id   AF-A0A1V4M882-F1
#
_cell.length_a   1.000
_cell.length_b   1.000
_cell.length_c   1.000
_cell.angle_alpha   90.00
_cell.angle_beta   90.00
_cell.angle_gamma   90.00
#
_symmetry.space_group_name_H-M   'P 1'
#
loop_
_entity.id
_entity.type
_entity.pdbx_description
1 polymer ?
#
loop_
_entity_poly.entity_id
_entity_poly.type
_entity_poly.pdbx_seq_one_letter_code
_entity_poly.pdbx_strand_id
1 'polypeptide(L)'
;MIDQYPAKLLIGTDYPIIQKIRCAERLFHIYGRELLSDRKFQTLFDTYRKAIQRSWLQAEMIGLVAECTDCAVNDGGSCCGKGIEDHFDVVLLLINLLMGCSLPKSPWDDTGCWFLGERGCMIPARHVICVNYICKRLYSKLEKNGLRLLQEKVVLETNAGFACEESIKKWLRNKGL
;
A
#
# COMPACT_ATOMS: atom_id res chain seq x y z
N MET A 1 -29.50 -4.77 3.76
CA MET A 1 -29.04 -4.30 5.08
C MET A 1 -27.56 -3.89 5.04
N ILE A 2 -27.23 -2.80 4.34
CA ILE A 2 -25.86 -2.20 4.30
C ILE A 2 -25.96 -0.65 4.39
N ASP A 3 -27.03 -0.13 4.99
CA ASP A 3 -27.36 1.32 5.00
C ASP A 3 -27.23 1.98 6.38
N GLN A 4 -26.43 1.41 7.29
CA GLN A 4 -26.31 1.94 8.66
C GLN A 4 -24.88 1.93 9.24
N TYR A 5 -23.85 2.07 8.41
CA TYR A 5 -22.56 2.47 8.97
C TYR A 5 -22.44 3.99 8.92
N PRO A 6 -22.40 4.69 10.07
CA PRO A 6 -21.82 6.02 10.07
C PRO A 6 -20.39 5.84 9.56
N ALA A 7 -19.96 6.65 8.60
CA ALA A 7 -18.79 7.51 8.79
C ALA A 7 -17.65 6.95 9.69
N LYS A 8 -17.25 5.69 9.51
CA LYS A 8 -16.20 5.08 10.31
C LYS A 8 -15.25 4.44 9.32
N LEU A 9 -14.14 5.12 9.12
CA LEU A 9 -13.00 4.57 8.42
C LEU A 9 -12.68 3.22 9.07
N LEU A 10 -12.74 2.14 8.28
CA LEU A 10 -12.42 0.80 8.75
C LEU A 10 -10.90 0.74 8.94
N ILE A 11 -10.49 1.10 10.15
CA ILE A 11 -9.11 1.16 10.62
C ILE A 11 -8.90 -0.02 11.56
N GLY A 12 -7.77 -0.71 11.43
CA GLY A 12 -7.39 -1.84 12.27
C GLY A 12 -7.66 -3.21 11.63
N THR A 13 -7.32 -4.26 12.36
CA THR A 13 -7.26 -5.65 11.90
C THR A 13 -8.59 -6.39 12.00
N ASP A 14 -9.59 -5.81 12.68
CA ASP A 14 -10.86 -6.51 13.00
C ASP A 14 -11.85 -6.56 11.83
N TYR A 15 -11.50 -5.93 10.70
CA TYR A 15 -12.35 -5.89 9.51
C TYR A 15 -11.74 -6.72 8.38
N PRO A 16 -12.51 -7.63 7.76
CA PRO A 16 -12.05 -8.38 6.60
C PRO A 16 -11.61 -7.45 5.48
N ILE A 17 -10.48 -7.75 4.83
CA ILE A 17 -9.91 -6.91 3.78
C ILE A 17 -10.89 -6.58 2.65
N ILE A 18 -11.75 -7.53 2.27
CA ILE A 18 -12.77 -7.31 1.23
C ILE A 18 -13.78 -6.22 1.60
N GLN A 19 -14.09 -6.05 2.89
CA GLN A 19 -14.97 -4.97 3.35
C GLN A 19 -14.26 -3.62 3.25
N LYS A 20 -12.97 -3.58 3.58
CA LYS A 20 -12.13 -2.38 3.44
C LYS A 20 -11.99 -1.96 1.97
N ILE A 21 -11.77 -2.91 1.06
CA ILE A 21 -11.73 -2.68 -0.40
C ILE A 21 -13.06 -2.06 -0.87
N ARG A 22 -14.20 -2.69 -0.55
CA ARG A 22 -15.53 -2.16 -0.94
C ARG A 22 -15.79 -0.76 -0.38
N CYS A 23 -15.33 -0.48 0.84
CA CYS A 23 -15.44 0.84 1.45
C CYS A 23 -14.59 1.87 0.69
N ALA A 24 -13.34 1.54 0.36
CA ALA A 24 -12.45 2.40 -0.42
C ALA A 24 -13.01 2.67 -1.82
N GLU A 25 -13.54 1.66 -2.51
CA GLU A 25 -14.22 1.81 -3.80
C GLU A 25 -15.42 2.75 -3.72
N ARG A 26 -16.24 2.64 -2.66
CA ARG A 26 -17.37 3.53 -2.41
C ARG A 26 -16.92 4.97 -2.18
N LEU A 27 -15.89 5.19 -1.37
CA LEU A 27 -15.32 6.53 -1.15
C LEU A 27 -14.75 7.11 -2.44
N PHE A 28 -14.07 6.30 -3.24
CA PHE A 28 -13.56 6.72 -4.54
C PHE A 28 -14.69 7.09 -5.51
N HIS A 29 -15.78 6.32 -5.54
CA HIS A 29 -16.94 6.64 -6.37
C HIS A 29 -17.59 7.99 -5.98
N ILE A 30 -17.73 8.25 -4.68
CA ILE A 30 -18.40 9.47 -4.18
C ILE A 30 -17.47 10.69 -4.29
N TYR A 31 -16.21 10.56 -3.85
CA TYR A 31 -15.31 11.69 -3.64
C TYR A 31 -14.11 11.73 -4.57
N GLY A 32 -13.88 10.70 -5.38
CA GLY A 32 -12.69 10.58 -6.22
C GLY A 32 -12.51 11.77 -7.16
N ARG A 33 -13.58 12.22 -7.82
CA ARG A 33 -13.53 13.41 -8.70
C ARG A 33 -13.08 14.66 -7.94
N GLU A 34 -13.63 14.89 -6.74
CA GLU A 34 -13.31 16.06 -5.93
C GLU A 34 -11.85 16.04 -5.46
N LEU A 35 -11.40 14.90 -4.91
CA LEU A 35 -10.01 14.70 -4.47
C LEU A 35 -9.01 14.79 -5.63
N LEU A 36 -9.35 14.27 -6.81
CA LEU A 36 -8.48 14.34 -8.00
C LEU A 36 -8.42 15.74 -8.62
N SER A 37 -9.44 16.58 -8.43
CA SER A 37 -9.48 17.94 -8.97
C SER A 37 -8.79 18.96 -8.05
N ASP A 38 -8.55 18.61 -6.79
CA ASP A 38 -7.89 19.47 -5.81
C ASP A 38 -6.36 19.49 -6.04
N ARG A 39 -5.82 20.69 -6.30
CA ARG A 39 -4.39 20.92 -6.57
C ARG A 39 -3.47 20.46 -5.44
N LYS A 40 -3.90 20.58 -4.17
CA LYS A 40 -3.13 20.13 -3.02
C LYS A 40 -2.97 18.61 -3.06
N PHE A 41 -4.06 17.89 -3.32
CA PHE A 41 -4.04 16.43 -3.41
C PHE A 41 -3.25 15.93 -4.62
N GLN A 42 -3.39 16.58 -5.78
CA GLN A 42 -2.56 16.27 -6.96
C GLN A 42 -1.06 16.36 -6.63
N THR A 43 -0.64 17.41 -5.92
CA THR A 43 0.76 17.59 -5.49
C THR A 43 1.21 16.48 -4.52
N LEU A 44 0.36 16.09 -3.58
CA LEU A 44 0.64 14.98 -2.65
C LEU A 44 0.78 13.66 -3.39
N PHE A 45 -0.13 13.34 -4.32
CA PHE A 45 -0.08 12.10 -5.09
C PHE A 45 1.15 12.05 -6.00
N ASP A 46 1.52 13.16 -6.65
CA ASP A 46 2.73 13.23 -7.47
C ASP A 46 4.01 13.02 -6.62
N THR A 47 4.07 13.68 -5.45
CA THR A 47 5.19 13.50 -4.52
C THR A 47 5.30 12.04 -4.07
N TYR A 48 4.19 11.43 -3.69
CA TYR A 48 4.19 10.05 -3.21
C TYR A 48 4.52 9.06 -4.34
N ARG A 49 3.97 9.22 -5.55
CA ARG A 49 4.34 8.43 -6.73
C ARG A 49 5.85 8.48 -7.01
N LYS A 50 6.43 9.67 -7.00
CA LYS A 50 7.88 9.85 -7.22
C LYS A 50 8.71 9.16 -6.13
N ALA A 51 8.25 9.19 -4.88
CA ALA A 51 8.93 8.52 -3.79
C ALA A 51 8.86 6.98 -3.91
N ILE A 52 7.68 6.42 -4.22
CA ILE A 52 7.48 5.00 -4.53
C ILE A 52 8.37 4.58 -5.71
N GLN A 53 8.40 5.36 -6.78
CA GLN A 53 9.23 5.04 -7.94
C GLN A 53 10.72 4.98 -7.58
N ARG A 54 11.20 5.92 -6.76
CA ARG A 54 12.62 5.98 -6.35
C ARG A 54 13.01 4.79 -5.46
N SER A 55 12.17 4.42 -4.50
CA SER A 55 12.43 3.24 -3.67
C SER A 55 12.33 1.95 -4.48
N TRP A 56 11.35 1.86 -5.39
CA TRP A 56 11.18 0.70 -6.26
C TRP A 56 12.37 0.49 -7.20
N LEU A 57 12.84 1.54 -7.87
CA LEU A 57 14.03 1.47 -8.73
C LEU A 57 15.27 1.05 -7.94
N GLN A 58 15.43 1.54 -6.71
CA GLN A 58 16.53 1.11 -5.85
C GLN A 58 16.37 -0.35 -5.43
N ALA A 59 15.16 -0.79 -5.08
CA ALA A 59 14.87 -2.17 -4.72
C ALA A 59 15.14 -3.14 -5.90
N GLU A 60 14.76 -2.76 -7.11
CA GLU A 60 15.05 -3.51 -8.32
C GLU A 60 16.56 -3.58 -8.60
N MET A 61 17.25 -2.46 -8.54
CA MET A 61 18.70 -2.36 -8.77
C MET A 61 19.52 -3.26 -7.85
N ILE A 62 19.12 -3.36 -6.57
CA ILE A 62 19.83 -4.20 -5.59
C ILE A 62 19.35 -5.65 -5.61
N GLY A 63 18.44 -6.03 -6.49
CA GLY A 63 17.92 -7.40 -6.60
C GLY A 63 16.86 -7.78 -5.56
N LEU A 64 16.33 -6.84 -4.78
CA LEU A 64 15.29 -7.12 -3.77
C LEU A 64 14.02 -7.67 -4.42
N VAL A 65 13.58 -7.07 -5.54
CA VAL A 65 12.34 -7.48 -6.22
C VAL A 65 12.43 -8.92 -6.70
N ALA A 66 13.56 -9.31 -7.32
CA ALA A 66 13.80 -10.66 -7.75
C ALA A 66 13.82 -11.64 -6.57
N GLU A 67 14.51 -11.28 -5.49
CA GLU A 67 14.65 -12.11 -4.29
C GLU A 67 13.31 -12.32 -3.56
N CYS A 68 12.47 -11.28 -3.49
CA CYS A 68 11.11 -11.38 -2.93
C CYS A 68 10.18 -12.20 -3.83
N THR A 69 10.29 -12.07 -5.15
CA THR A 69 9.49 -12.86 -6.10
C THR A 69 9.83 -14.34 -6.00
N ASP A 70 11.11 -14.68 -5.97
CA ASP A 70 11.58 -16.05 -5.76
C ASP A 70 11.06 -16.63 -4.43
N CYS A 71 11.13 -15.86 -3.34
CA CYS A 71 10.57 -16.27 -2.05
C CYS A 71 9.06 -16.51 -2.10
N ALA A 72 8.31 -15.65 -2.79
CA ALA A 72 6.85 -15.79 -2.89
C ALA A 72 6.46 -17.04 -3.71
N VAL A 73 7.15 -17.28 -4.83
CA VAL A 73 6.81 -18.36 -5.76
C VAL A 73 7.34 -19.72 -5.28
N ASN A 74 8.59 -19.78 -4.83
CA ASN A 74 9.29 -21.04 -4.56
C ASN A 74 9.26 -21.45 -3.09
N ASP A 75 9.08 -20.50 -2.16
CA ASP A 75 9.10 -20.75 -0.71
C ASP A 75 7.75 -20.47 -0.02
N GLY A 76 6.69 -20.16 -0.80
CA GLY A 76 5.35 -19.84 -0.27
C GLY A 76 5.23 -18.46 0.39
N GLY A 77 6.26 -17.61 0.27
CA GLY A 77 6.28 -16.27 0.86
C GLY A 77 6.60 -16.27 2.37
N SER A 78 7.42 -15.32 2.80
CA SER A 78 7.76 -15.15 4.23
C SER A 78 7.09 -13.93 4.84
N CYS A 79 7.43 -12.73 4.36
CA CYS A 79 6.91 -11.47 4.87
C CYS A 79 5.63 -10.98 4.17
N CYS A 80 5.19 -11.66 3.12
CA CYS A 80 3.99 -11.36 2.33
C CYS A 80 2.88 -12.41 2.50
N GLY A 81 2.93 -13.19 3.57
CA GLY A 81 1.92 -14.20 3.89
C GLY A 81 0.57 -13.61 4.30
N LYS A 82 -0.42 -14.48 4.41
CA LYS A 82 -1.78 -14.18 4.89
C LYS A 82 -1.79 -13.45 6.23
N GLY A 83 -2.67 -12.47 6.37
CA GLY A 83 -2.84 -11.60 7.54
C GLY A 83 -2.07 -10.28 7.43
N ILE A 84 -1.09 -10.16 6.54
CA ILE A 84 -0.43 -8.88 6.28
C ILE A 84 -1.41 -7.84 5.71
N GLU A 85 -2.40 -8.30 4.94
CA GLU A 85 -3.50 -7.48 4.42
C GLU A 85 -4.32 -6.78 5.53
N ASP A 86 -4.35 -7.32 6.74
CA ASP A 86 -5.15 -6.77 7.84
C ASP A 86 -4.61 -5.41 8.32
N HIS A 87 -3.34 -5.11 8.03
CA HIS A 87 -2.72 -3.81 8.30
C HIS A 87 -3.13 -2.72 7.30
N PHE A 88 -3.75 -3.07 6.18
CA PHE A 88 -4.23 -2.08 5.23
C PHE A 88 -5.53 -1.47 5.74
N ASP A 89 -5.61 -0.14 5.79
CA ASP A 89 -6.81 0.60 6.13
C ASP A 89 -7.52 1.13 4.87
N VAL A 90 -8.75 1.59 5.03
CA VAL A 90 -9.57 2.14 3.93
C VAL A 90 -8.91 3.33 3.23
N VAL A 91 -8.16 4.16 3.96
CA VAL A 91 -7.52 5.36 3.40
C VAL A 91 -6.36 4.98 2.50
N LEU A 92 -5.52 4.04 2.93
CA LEU A 92 -4.42 3.53 2.12
C LEU A 92 -4.93 2.87 0.83
N LEU A 93 -6.03 2.10 0.91
CA LEU A 93 -6.67 1.51 -0.27
C LEU A 93 -7.29 2.57 -1.19
N LEU A 94 -7.91 3.62 -0.62
CA LEU A 94 -8.43 4.76 -1.37
C LEU A 94 -7.30 5.50 -2.10
N ILE A 95 -6.13 5.68 -1.48
CA ILE A 95 -4.96 6.30 -2.13
C ILE A 95 -4.55 5.51 -3.38
N ASN A 96 -4.53 4.18 -3.32
CA ASN A 96 -4.23 3.36 -4.49
C ASN A 96 -5.22 3.61 -5.64
N LEU A 97 -6.53 3.67 -5.35
CA LEU A 97 -7.57 4.00 -6.33
C LEU A 97 -7.37 5.41 -6.91
N LEU A 98 -7.09 6.41 -6.08
CA LEU A 98 -6.77 7.79 -6.50
C LEU A 98 -5.48 7.88 -7.32
N MET A 99 -4.58 6.93 -7.14
CA MET A 99 -3.39 6.80 -7.98
C MET A 99 -3.65 6.06 -9.30
N GLY A 100 -4.88 5.62 -9.57
CA GLY A 100 -5.26 4.94 -10.80
C GLY A 100 -5.02 3.42 -10.77
N CYS A 101 -4.77 2.85 -9.59
CA CYS A 101 -4.66 1.40 -9.41
C CYS A 101 -6.04 0.78 -9.21
N SER A 102 -6.28 -0.40 -9.79
CA SER A 102 -7.44 -1.23 -9.48
C SER A 102 -7.12 -2.18 -8.32
N LEU A 103 -8.05 -2.31 -7.35
CA LEU A 103 -7.89 -3.25 -6.24
C LEU A 103 -8.35 -4.67 -6.64
N PRO A 104 -7.63 -5.73 -6.24
CA PRO A 104 -8.01 -7.11 -6.55
C PRO A 104 -9.27 -7.53 -5.79
N LYS A 105 -10.20 -8.20 -6.48
CA LYS A 105 -11.47 -8.69 -5.90
C LYS A 105 -11.35 -10.05 -5.20
N SER A 106 -10.24 -10.75 -5.44
CA SER A 106 -9.88 -12.04 -4.86
C SER A 106 -8.35 -12.11 -4.73
N PRO A 107 -7.82 -12.87 -3.77
CA PRO A 107 -6.39 -13.11 -3.69
C PRO A 107 -5.93 -13.99 -4.87
N TRP A 108 -4.63 -13.96 -5.16
CA TRP A 108 -4.01 -14.84 -6.17
C TRP A 108 -3.97 -16.29 -5.72
N ASP A 109 -3.64 -16.52 -4.44
CA ASP A 109 -3.64 -17.80 -3.76
C ASP A 109 -4.19 -17.67 -2.33
N ASP A 110 -4.38 -18.77 -1.60
CA ASP A 110 -5.00 -18.80 -0.28
C ASP A 110 -4.01 -18.65 0.90
N THR A 111 -2.71 -18.59 0.60
CA THR A 111 -1.58 -18.57 1.54
C THR A 111 -0.92 -17.19 1.67
N GLY A 112 -0.96 -16.39 0.62
CA GLY A 112 -0.39 -15.05 0.53
C GLY A 112 -1.33 -13.94 0.99
N CYS A 113 -0.75 -12.75 1.16
CA CYS A 113 -1.49 -11.52 1.35
C CYS A 113 -2.44 -11.25 0.19
N TRP A 114 -3.61 -10.66 0.46
CA TRP A 114 -4.63 -10.34 -0.56
C TRP A 114 -4.10 -9.57 -1.78
N PHE A 115 -3.04 -8.78 -1.60
CA PHE A 115 -2.43 -7.96 -2.64
C PHE A 115 -1.21 -8.59 -3.29
N LEU A 116 -0.79 -9.80 -2.88
CA LEU A 116 0.28 -10.54 -3.53
C LEU A 116 -0.25 -11.16 -4.82
N GLY A 117 0.48 -10.96 -5.92
CA GLY A 117 0.27 -11.67 -7.18
C GLY A 117 1.51 -12.43 -7.60
N GLU A 118 1.42 -13.14 -8.73
CA GLU A 118 2.50 -13.98 -9.30
C GLU A 118 3.85 -13.27 -9.41
N ARG A 119 3.84 -11.97 -9.70
CA ARG A 119 5.04 -11.14 -9.91
C ARG A 119 5.27 -10.10 -8.82
N GLY A 120 4.73 -10.35 -7.63
CA GLY A 120 4.83 -9.46 -6.48
C GLY A 120 3.54 -8.66 -6.21
N CYS A 121 3.67 -7.63 -5.38
CA CYS A 121 2.51 -6.87 -4.90
C CYS A 121 1.80 -6.12 -6.05
N MET A 122 0.48 -6.24 -6.12
CA MET A 122 -0.36 -5.67 -7.18
C MET A 122 -0.72 -4.19 -6.95
N ILE A 123 -0.38 -3.62 -5.80
CA ILE A 123 -0.70 -2.23 -5.44
C ILE A 123 0.57 -1.42 -5.14
N PRO A 124 0.65 -0.14 -5.59
CA PRO A 124 1.84 0.68 -5.40
C PRO A 124 2.01 1.23 -3.99
N ALA A 125 0.96 1.81 -3.40
CA ALA A 125 1.00 2.36 -2.05
C ALA A 125 0.77 1.23 -1.05
N ARG A 126 1.84 0.87 -0.32
CA ARG A 126 1.88 -0.29 0.57
C ARG A 126 1.97 0.17 2.03
N HIS A 127 1.54 -0.69 2.95
CA HIS A 127 1.68 -0.42 4.38
C HIS A 127 3.17 -0.31 4.77
N VAL A 128 3.51 0.50 5.78
CA VAL A 128 4.90 0.77 6.19
C VAL A 128 5.72 -0.50 6.46
N ILE A 129 5.08 -1.54 7.01
CA ILE A 129 5.72 -2.84 7.25
C ILE A 129 6.19 -3.47 5.94
N CYS A 130 5.41 -3.36 4.86
CA CYS A 130 5.74 -3.95 3.56
C CYS A 130 6.96 -3.31 2.89
N VAL A 131 7.29 -2.06 3.23
CA VAL A 131 8.36 -1.30 2.56
C VAL A 131 9.61 -1.15 3.44
N ASN A 132 9.44 -1.19 4.76
CA ASN A 132 10.52 -0.94 5.72
C ASN A 132 11.09 -2.23 6.34
N TYR A 133 10.40 -3.36 6.20
CA TYR A 133 10.87 -4.63 6.76
C TYR A 133 11.91 -5.30 5.84
N ILE A 134 13.11 -5.52 6.37
CA ILE A 134 14.17 -6.32 5.72
C ILE A 134 14.27 -7.67 6.43
N CYS A 135 13.82 -8.73 5.77
CA CYS A 135 13.87 -10.08 6.35
C CYS A 135 15.31 -10.64 6.36
N LYS A 136 15.55 -11.71 7.12
CA LYS A 136 16.87 -12.35 7.23
C LYS A 136 17.46 -12.77 5.88
N ARG A 137 16.60 -13.26 4.96
CA ARG A 137 16.96 -13.69 3.61
C ARG A 137 17.46 -12.52 2.75
N LEU A 138 16.77 -11.38 2.79
CA LEU A 138 17.24 -10.15 2.14
C LEU A 138 18.52 -9.64 2.78
N TYR A 139 18.59 -9.63 4.11
CA TYR A 139 19.77 -9.16 4.82
C TYR A 139 21.02 -10.00 4.52
N SER A 140 20.89 -11.31 4.33
CA SER A 140 22.03 -12.19 4.04
C SER A 140 22.49 -12.12 2.58
N LYS A 141 21.57 -11.89 1.63
CA LYS A 141 21.88 -11.92 0.19
C LYS A 141 22.21 -10.57 -0.42
N LEU A 142 21.64 -9.47 0.09
CA LEU A 142 21.79 -8.16 -0.53
C LEU A 142 22.96 -7.36 0.05
N GLU A 143 23.58 -6.55 -0.80
CA GLU A 143 24.70 -5.68 -0.42
C GLU A 143 24.27 -4.64 0.62
N LYS A 144 25.08 -4.44 1.66
CA LYS A 144 24.77 -3.54 2.78
C LYS A 144 24.61 -2.09 2.36
N ASN A 145 25.46 -1.60 1.45
CA ASN A 145 25.32 -0.22 0.96
C ASN A 145 24.05 -0.04 0.14
N GLY A 146 23.71 -1.02 -0.71
CA GLY A 146 22.47 -1.04 -1.46
C GLY A 146 21.24 -1.00 -0.55
N LEU A 147 21.23 -1.80 0.52
CA LEU A 147 20.17 -1.78 1.54
C LEU A 147 20.07 -0.44 2.26
N ARG A 148 21.21 0.16 2.64
CA ARG A 148 21.26 1.49 3.28
C ARG A 148 20.64 2.56 2.38
N LEU A 149 21.03 2.59 1.09
CA LEU A 149 20.47 3.52 0.10
C LEU A 149 18.97 3.28 -0.12
N LEU A 150 18.51 2.02 -0.13
CA LEU A 150 17.10 1.70 -0.19
C LEU A 150 16.35 2.28 1.01
N GLN A 151 16.85 2.09 2.23
CA GLN A 151 16.23 2.61 3.45
C GLN A 151 16.10 4.14 3.42
N GLU A 152 17.09 4.86 2.91
CA GLU A 152 16.99 6.31 2.69
C GLU A 152 15.82 6.67 1.76
N LYS A 153 15.59 5.90 0.68
CA LYS A 153 14.45 6.12 -0.22
C LYS A 153 13.13 5.72 0.42
N VAL A 154 13.10 4.64 1.20
CA VAL A 154 11.91 4.19 1.93
C VAL A 154 11.47 5.24 2.94
N VAL A 155 12.39 5.94 3.61
CA VAL A 155 12.04 7.08 4.49
C VAL A 155 11.29 8.18 3.72
N LEU A 156 11.69 8.47 2.48
CA LEU A 156 10.99 9.43 1.64
C LEU A 156 9.61 8.92 1.21
N GLU A 157 9.50 7.63 0.85
CA GLU A 157 8.23 6.97 0.51
C GLU A 157 7.25 7.00 1.68
N THR A 158 7.68 6.60 2.88
CA THR A 158 6.82 6.53 4.06
C THR A 158 6.39 7.91 4.54
N ASN A 159 7.28 8.91 4.51
CA ASN A 159 6.92 10.29 4.84
C ASN A 159 5.90 10.86 3.84
N ALA A 160 6.08 10.61 2.54
CA ALA A 160 5.13 11.07 1.52
C ALA A 160 3.77 10.35 1.65
N GLY A 161 3.78 9.04 1.92
CA GLY A 161 2.58 8.26 2.19
C GLY A 161 1.82 8.77 3.40
N PHE A 162 2.51 8.98 4.53
CA PHE A 162 1.92 9.52 5.75
C PHE A 162 1.29 10.90 5.52
N ALA A 163 1.97 11.82 4.84
CA ALA A 163 1.44 13.14 4.53
C ALA A 163 0.17 13.08 3.65
N CYS A 164 0.12 12.12 2.72
CA CYS A 164 -1.04 11.86 1.87
C CYS A 164 -2.22 11.31 2.70
N GLU A 165 -1.98 10.27 3.50
CA GLU A 165 -2.98 9.66 4.38
C GLU A 165 -3.57 10.67 5.35
N GLU A 166 -2.75 11.42 6.07
CA GLU A 166 -3.23 12.39 7.06
C GLU A 166 -4.04 13.52 6.41
N SER A 167 -3.64 13.94 5.19
CA SER A 167 -4.39 14.95 4.44
C SER A 167 -5.77 14.44 4.03
N ILE A 168 -5.87 13.19 3.58
CA ILE A 168 -7.15 12.57 3.21
C ILE A 168 -8.00 12.31 4.46
N LYS A 169 -7.41 11.76 5.53
CA LYS A 169 -8.07 11.54 6.82
C LYS A 169 -8.68 12.84 7.35
N LYS A 170 -7.92 13.94 7.33
CA LYS A 170 -8.42 15.28 7.72
C LYS A 170 -9.55 15.76 6.82
N TRP A 171 -9.43 15.57 5.51
CA TRP A 171 -10.46 15.98 4.56
C TRP A 171 -11.76 15.20 4.73
N LEU A 172 -11.68 13.88 4.95
CA LEU A 172 -12.84 13.03 5.23
C LEU A 172 -13.52 13.45 6.55
N ARG A 173 -12.76 13.73 7.61
CA ARG A 173 -13.31 14.30 8.86
C ARG A 173 -14.07 15.59 8.64
N ASN A 174 -13.57 16.49 7.78
CA ASN A 174 -14.26 17.73 7.45
C ASN A 174 -15.56 17.51 6.63
N LYS A 175 -15.73 16.33 6.03
CA LYS A 175 -16.97 15.89 5.36
C LYS A 175 -17.92 15.12 6.31
N GLY A 176 -17.54 14.95 7.58
CA GLY A 176 -18.31 14.21 8.58
C GLY A 176 -18.06 12.71 8.56
N LEU A 177 -16.88 12.26 8.08
CA LEU A 177 -16.45 10.85 7.98
C LEU A 177 -15.29 10.49 8.93
#